data_AF-E3CT30-F1
#
_entry.id   AF-E3CT30-F1
#
_cell.length_a   1.000
_cell.length_b   1.000
_cell.length_c   1.000
_cell.angle_alpha   90.00
_cell.angle_beta   90.00
_cell.angle_gamma   90.00
#
_symmetry.space_group_name_H-M   'P 1'
#
loop_
_entity.id
_entity.type
_entity.pdbx_description
1 polymer ?
#
loop_
_entity_poly.entity_id
_entity_poly.type
_entity_poly.pdbx_seq_one_letter_code
_entity_poly.pdbx_strand_id
1 'polypeptide(L)'
;MPIYESKGFGNDLNLFDKKAPFDYIADFRVFGVPKGIDLEKYKRTQAPYCLSGKVIPEKNGSYKRNNSSLIYRDLIFLDYDDIQGTSESFIEAVSSALFGYSYILYPTIKHCLEKPRFRLVVKPDNVMNEVAYKQVVKDIADKIGLPFDSTSLTWSQLQGLPVTTGDPDNYQRYVNRGKDYPVPKARQNLTTQKNTSPYTPKTSGQKSITMRVIDTLLHGFGDEGGRNVALTRFVGILLNRWVDCDIETAYELTQIANSVTSSPIPDKELDRTFESIVKAEIRKRGLT
;
A
#
# COMPACT_ATOMS: atom_id res chain seq x y z
N MET A 1 13.43 -15.98 -3.64
CA MET A 1 12.05 -15.65 -3.23
C MET A 1 11.12 -16.61 -3.95
N PRO A 2 10.22 -17.33 -3.26
CA PRO A 2 9.41 -18.37 -3.87
C PRO A 2 8.16 -17.79 -4.56
N ILE A 3 7.72 -18.43 -5.63
CA ILE A 3 6.36 -18.27 -6.14
C ILE A 3 5.70 -19.64 -6.22
N TYR A 4 4.42 -19.72 -5.94
CA TYR A 4 3.68 -20.96 -5.95
C TYR A 4 2.65 -20.95 -7.07
N GLU A 5 2.58 -22.01 -7.86
CA GLU A 5 1.64 -22.20 -8.95
C GLU A 5 0.43 -23.01 -8.49
N SER A 6 -0.75 -22.66 -9.01
CA SER A 6 -1.98 -23.45 -8.85
C SER A 6 -2.75 -23.50 -10.16
N LYS A 7 -3.60 -24.53 -10.31
CA LYS A 7 -4.52 -24.67 -11.43
C LYS A 7 -5.95 -24.54 -10.90
N GLY A 8 -6.69 -23.58 -11.41
CA GLY A 8 -8.02 -23.28 -10.91
C GLY A 8 -8.04 -22.65 -9.51
N PHE A 9 -9.21 -22.67 -8.87
CA PHE A 9 -9.41 -22.04 -7.55
C PHE A 9 -9.00 -22.92 -6.35
N GLY A 10 -8.14 -23.91 -6.59
CA GLY A 10 -7.71 -24.88 -5.58
C GLY A 10 -6.93 -24.27 -4.42
N ASN A 11 -6.69 -25.09 -3.40
CA ASN A 11 -5.83 -24.72 -2.29
C ASN A 11 -4.40 -25.26 -2.46
N ASP A 12 -4.22 -26.29 -3.27
CA ASP A 12 -2.93 -26.91 -3.50
C ASP A 12 -2.02 -25.99 -4.31
N LEU A 13 -0.76 -25.94 -3.89
CA LEU A 13 0.28 -25.07 -4.40
C LEU A 13 1.49 -25.90 -4.82
N ASN A 14 2.07 -25.57 -5.97
CA ASN A 14 3.30 -26.15 -6.47
C ASN A 14 4.40 -25.11 -6.38
N LEU A 15 5.48 -25.40 -5.67
CA LEU A 15 6.59 -24.45 -5.53
C LEU A 15 7.34 -24.30 -6.85
N PHE A 16 7.56 -23.05 -7.25
CA PHE A 16 8.46 -22.66 -8.33
C PHE A 16 9.52 -21.69 -7.76
N ASP A 17 10.79 -22.10 -7.80
CA ASP A 17 11.92 -21.36 -7.21
C ASP A 17 13.07 -21.11 -8.18
N LYS A 18 12.86 -21.40 -9.47
CA LYS A 18 13.88 -21.30 -10.53
C LYS A 18 14.09 -19.88 -11.06
N LYS A 19 13.21 -18.94 -10.71
CA LYS A 19 13.26 -17.53 -11.16
C LYS A 19 12.68 -16.62 -10.07
N ALA A 20 13.16 -15.38 -10.00
CA ALA A 20 12.59 -14.37 -9.12
C ALA A 20 11.10 -14.15 -9.46
N PRO A 21 10.19 -13.96 -8.48
CA PRO A 21 8.76 -13.89 -8.75
C PRO A 21 8.37 -12.82 -9.77
N PHE A 22 8.97 -11.63 -9.71
CA PHE A 22 8.67 -10.56 -10.68
C PHE A 22 9.05 -10.96 -12.11
N ASP A 23 10.23 -11.55 -12.30
CA ASP A 23 10.69 -12.01 -13.62
C ASP A 23 9.91 -13.24 -14.09
N TYR A 24 9.44 -14.09 -13.17
CA TYR A 24 8.52 -15.17 -13.49
C TYR A 24 7.22 -14.63 -14.11
N ILE A 25 6.63 -13.59 -13.53
CA ILE A 25 5.41 -12.96 -14.10
C ILE A 25 5.72 -12.25 -15.42
N ALA A 26 6.83 -11.52 -15.49
CA ALA A 26 7.24 -10.78 -16.69
C ALA A 26 7.40 -11.71 -17.90
N ASP A 27 8.04 -12.86 -17.69
CA ASP A 27 8.33 -13.82 -18.76
C ASP A 27 7.27 -14.94 -18.87
N PHE A 28 6.19 -14.87 -18.10
CA PHE A 28 5.19 -15.94 -18.06
C PHE A 28 4.61 -16.20 -19.44
N ARG A 29 4.60 -17.45 -19.90
CA ARG A 29 4.00 -17.79 -21.20
C ARG A 29 2.49 -17.56 -21.15
N VAL A 30 1.96 -16.79 -22.08
CA VAL A 30 0.52 -16.54 -22.19
C VAL A 30 -0.17 -17.79 -22.75
N PHE A 31 -1.28 -18.18 -22.14
CA PHE A 31 -2.10 -19.29 -22.63
C PHE A 31 -3.40 -18.78 -23.26
N GLY A 32 -3.80 -19.39 -24.36
CA GLY A 32 -5.14 -19.21 -24.95
C GLY A 32 -6.16 -20.09 -24.24
N VAL A 33 -7.37 -19.57 -24.02
CA VAL A 33 -8.49 -20.39 -23.55
C VAL A 33 -8.90 -21.36 -24.67
N PRO A 34 -9.00 -22.68 -24.40
CA PRO A 34 -9.44 -23.65 -25.39
C PRO A 34 -10.82 -23.30 -25.99
N LYS A 35 -10.99 -23.48 -27.30
CA LYS A 35 -12.28 -23.19 -27.97
C LYS A 35 -13.40 -24.07 -27.40
N GLY A 36 -14.57 -23.48 -27.19
CA GLY A 36 -15.78 -24.18 -26.76
C GLY A 36 -15.86 -24.53 -25.27
N ILE A 37 -14.87 -24.15 -24.46
CA ILE A 37 -14.95 -24.31 -23.00
C ILE A 37 -15.70 -23.13 -22.37
N ASP A 38 -16.54 -23.41 -21.39
CA ASP A 38 -17.11 -22.37 -20.53
C ASP A 38 -16.00 -21.66 -19.73
N LEU A 39 -16.02 -20.32 -19.75
CA LEU A 39 -14.96 -19.51 -19.18
C LEU A 39 -14.86 -19.64 -17.66
N GLU A 40 -16.00 -19.73 -16.96
CA GLU A 40 -16.02 -19.88 -15.51
C GLU A 40 -15.55 -21.29 -15.10
N LYS A 41 -15.92 -22.32 -15.85
CA LYS A 41 -15.38 -23.68 -15.68
C LYS A 41 -13.87 -23.69 -15.89
N TYR A 42 -13.36 -23.05 -16.93
CA TYR A 42 -11.92 -22.96 -17.18
C TYR A 42 -11.19 -22.25 -16.04
N LYS A 43 -11.69 -21.10 -15.58
CA LYS A 43 -11.14 -20.37 -14.43
C LYS A 43 -11.09 -21.19 -13.16
N ARG A 44 -12.10 -22.03 -12.91
CA ARG A 44 -12.21 -22.87 -11.71
C ARG A 44 -11.30 -24.09 -11.72
N THR A 45 -10.96 -24.61 -12.89
CA THR A 45 -10.36 -25.96 -13.02
C THR A 45 -9.01 -26.01 -13.71
N GLN A 46 -8.72 -25.09 -14.62
CA GLN A 46 -7.58 -25.21 -15.55
C GLN A 46 -6.71 -23.96 -15.62
N ALA A 47 -7.29 -22.76 -15.42
CA ALA A 47 -6.55 -21.52 -15.54
C ALA A 47 -5.34 -21.49 -14.58
N PRO A 48 -4.18 -21.01 -15.04
CA PRO A 48 -3.00 -20.86 -14.19
C PRO A 48 -3.18 -19.68 -13.20
N TYR A 49 -2.86 -19.94 -11.94
CA TYR A 49 -2.79 -18.94 -10.88
C TYR A 49 -1.45 -19.00 -10.16
N CYS A 50 -1.10 -17.93 -9.48
CA CYS A 50 0.04 -17.89 -8.58
C CYS A 50 -0.29 -17.33 -7.19
N LEU A 51 0.58 -17.67 -6.23
CA LEU A 51 0.72 -16.99 -4.95
C LEU A 51 2.21 -16.64 -4.75
N SER A 52 2.51 -15.35 -4.65
CA SER A 52 3.90 -14.88 -4.42
C SER A 52 4.16 -14.67 -2.95
N GLY A 53 5.24 -15.25 -2.41
CA GLY A 53 5.57 -15.15 -1.00
C GLY A 53 6.15 -16.44 -0.45
N LYS A 54 6.08 -16.62 0.87
CA LYS A 54 6.50 -17.87 1.54
C LYS A 54 5.34 -18.54 2.23
N VAL A 55 5.10 -19.81 1.89
CA VAL A 55 4.09 -20.66 2.49
C VAL A 55 4.76 -21.74 3.33
N ILE A 56 4.21 -22.00 4.51
CA ILE A 56 4.66 -23.10 5.38
C ILE A 56 4.25 -24.43 4.72
N PRO A 57 5.19 -25.36 4.46
CA PRO A 57 4.86 -26.68 3.96
C PRO A 57 4.09 -27.48 5.02
N GLU A 58 3.16 -28.33 4.58
CA GLU A 58 2.55 -29.37 5.41
C GLU A 58 3.60 -30.42 5.81
N LYS A 59 3.29 -31.27 6.80
CA LYS A 59 4.22 -32.31 7.30
C LYS A 59 4.72 -33.27 6.21
N ASN A 60 3.91 -33.48 5.17
CA ASN A 60 4.23 -34.32 4.01
C ASN A 60 5.04 -33.58 2.92
N GLY A 61 5.43 -32.32 3.15
CA GLY A 61 6.17 -31.49 2.20
C GLY A 61 5.32 -30.80 1.13
N SER A 62 4.00 -31.06 1.07
CA SER A 62 3.10 -30.35 0.17
C SER A 62 2.79 -28.94 0.65
N TYR A 63 2.36 -28.06 -0.25
CA TYR A 63 1.99 -26.68 0.08
C TYR A 63 0.50 -26.47 -0.14
N LYS A 64 -0.18 -25.85 0.84
CA LYS A 64 -1.56 -25.40 0.70
C LYS A 64 -1.70 -23.95 1.11
N ARG A 65 -2.46 -23.19 0.32
CA ARG A 65 -2.79 -21.80 0.64
C ARG A 65 -3.86 -21.76 1.73
N ASN A 66 -3.61 -20.95 2.74
CA ASN A 66 -4.59 -20.39 3.66
C ASN A 66 -3.93 -19.20 4.35
N ASN A 67 -4.71 -18.41 5.11
CA ASN A 67 -4.17 -17.21 5.76
C ASN A 67 -3.08 -17.53 6.79
N SER A 68 -3.17 -18.69 7.47
CA SER A 68 -2.21 -19.10 8.50
C SER A 68 -0.92 -19.69 7.92
N SER A 69 -0.96 -20.26 6.72
CA SER A 69 0.21 -20.85 6.07
C SER A 69 1.06 -19.83 5.32
N LEU A 70 0.47 -18.71 4.88
CA LEU A 70 1.19 -17.64 4.17
C LEU A 70 1.90 -16.70 5.16
N ILE A 71 3.23 -16.83 5.22
CA ILE A 71 4.09 -16.08 6.15
C ILE A 71 4.24 -14.62 5.71
N TYR A 72 4.54 -14.42 4.43
CA TYR A 72 4.72 -13.10 3.83
C TYR A 72 4.42 -13.15 2.34
N ARG A 73 4.19 -11.98 1.75
CA ARG A 73 4.15 -11.74 0.30
C ARG A 73 5.35 -10.92 -0.14
N ASP A 74 5.80 -11.15 -1.36
CA ASP A 74 6.94 -10.45 -2.00
C ASP A 74 6.59 -9.90 -3.39
N LEU A 75 5.31 -9.89 -3.75
CA LEU A 75 4.73 -9.11 -4.85
C LEU A 75 3.39 -8.53 -4.39
N ILE A 76 3.04 -7.37 -4.96
CA ILE A 76 1.78 -6.67 -4.72
C ILE A 76 0.90 -6.86 -5.95
N PHE A 77 -0.34 -7.29 -5.77
CA PHE A 77 -1.30 -7.48 -6.87
C PHE A 77 -2.52 -6.59 -6.66
N LEU A 78 -2.93 -5.90 -7.72
CA LEU A 78 -4.17 -5.13 -7.78
C LEU A 78 -4.94 -5.52 -9.04
N ASP A 79 -6.22 -5.82 -8.87
CA ASP A 79 -7.14 -6.12 -9.98
C ASP A 79 -7.99 -4.88 -10.31
N TYR A 80 -7.97 -4.48 -11.57
CA TYR A 80 -8.76 -3.39 -12.12
C TYR A 80 -9.76 -3.96 -13.12
N ASP A 81 -10.99 -4.18 -12.65
CA ASP A 81 -12.07 -4.83 -13.42
C ASP A 81 -13.12 -3.84 -13.96
N ASP A 82 -13.14 -2.60 -13.44
CA ASP A 82 -14.08 -1.52 -13.78
C ASP A 82 -13.33 -0.26 -14.22
N ILE A 83 -12.52 -0.40 -15.26
CA ILE A 83 -11.76 0.71 -15.83
C ILE A 83 -12.71 1.58 -16.65
N GLN A 84 -12.85 2.84 -16.23
CA GLN A 84 -13.56 3.86 -17.00
C GLN A 84 -12.63 4.43 -18.07
N GLY A 85 -13.06 4.39 -19.33
CA GLY A 85 -12.27 4.88 -20.47
C GLY A 85 -11.49 3.77 -21.20
N THR A 86 -10.38 4.13 -21.84
CA THR A 86 -9.62 3.21 -22.70
C THR A 86 -8.45 2.56 -21.95
N SER A 87 -7.96 1.45 -22.47
CA SER A 87 -6.75 0.78 -21.97
C SER A 87 -5.56 1.74 -21.90
N GLU A 88 -5.39 2.60 -22.90
CA GLU A 88 -4.29 3.57 -23.00
C GLU A 88 -4.35 4.57 -21.84
N SER A 89 -5.53 5.17 -21.59
CA SER A 89 -5.71 6.13 -20.49
C SER A 89 -5.41 5.50 -19.13
N PHE A 90 -5.79 4.24 -18.94
CA PHE A 90 -5.49 3.48 -17.73
C PHE A 90 -3.98 3.20 -17.58
N ILE A 91 -3.33 2.75 -18.65
CA ILE A 91 -1.89 2.47 -18.66
C ILE A 91 -1.10 3.76 -18.34
N GLU A 92 -1.50 4.90 -18.91
CA GLU A 92 -0.89 6.21 -18.64
C GLU A 92 -1.06 6.64 -17.18
N ALA A 93 -2.26 6.46 -16.61
CA ALA A 93 -2.53 6.77 -15.20
C ALA A 93 -1.62 5.95 -14.26
N VAL A 94 -1.52 4.64 -14.49
CA VAL A 94 -0.64 3.75 -13.71
C VAL A 94 0.83 4.13 -13.92
N SER A 95 1.26 4.37 -15.16
CA SER A 95 2.65 4.73 -15.47
C SER A 95 3.07 6.04 -14.79
N SER A 96 2.17 7.02 -14.77
CA SER A 96 2.38 8.30 -14.09
C SER A 96 2.46 8.12 -12.57
N ALA A 97 1.51 7.38 -11.99
CA ALA A 97 1.47 7.13 -10.54
C ALA A 97 2.68 6.33 -10.05
N LEU A 98 3.16 5.37 -10.83
CA LEU A 98 4.27 4.47 -10.48
C LEU A 98 5.58 4.82 -11.20
N PHE A 99 5.72 6.07 -11.65
CA PHE A 99 6.92 6.52 -12.36
C PHE A 99 8.20 6.17 -11.58
N GLY A 100 9.14 5.53 -12.27
CA GLY A 100 10.43 5.11 -11.71
C GLY A 100 10.42 3.81 -10.91
N TYR A 101 9.27 3.15 -10.72
CA TYR A 101 9.16 1.86 -10.02
C TYR A 101 8.95 0.67 -10.95
N SER A 102 9.40 -0.51 -10.52
CA SER A 102 9.18 -1.77 -11.23
C SER A 102 7.72 -2.24 -11.09
N TYR A 103 7.02 -2.38 -12.20
CA TYR A 103 5.66 -2.91 -12.25
C TYR A 103 5.37 -3.65 -13.55
N ILE A 104 4.33 -4.48 -13.54
CA ILE A 104 3.80 -5.18 -14.72
C ILE A 104 2.30 -4.89 -14.81
N LEU A 105 1.83 -4.55 -15.99
CA LEU A 105 0.42 -4.51 -16.33
C LEU A 105 0.13 -5.58 -17.38
N TYR A 106 -0.93 -6.35 -17.18
CA TYR A 106 -1.39 -7.30 -18.19
C TYR A 106 -2.91 -7.48 -18.18
N PRO A 107 -3.55 -7.68 -19.35
CA PRO A 107 -4.97 -7.95 -19.47
C PRO A 107 -5.42 -9.18 -18.68
N THR A 108 -6.55 -9.11 -17.97
CA THR A 108 -7.12 -10.30 -17.33
C THR A 108 -7.88 -11.16 -18.35
N ILE A 109 -8.22 -12.40 -17.98
CA ILE A 109 -8.93 -13.34 -18.87
C ILE A 109 -10.28 -12.82 -19.40
N LYS A 110 -10.90 -11.84 -18.71
CA LYS A 110 -12.18 -11.21 -19.11
C LYS A 110 -12.00 -9.86 -19.81
N HIS A 111 -10.77 -9.47 -20.11
CA HIS A 111 -10.49 -8.21 -20.79
C HIS A 111 -11.12 -8.18 -22.20
N CYS A 112 -11.74 -7.06 -22.55
CA CYS A 112 -12.07 -6.68 -23.92
C CYS A 112 -11.91 -5.17 -24.11
N LEU A 113 -11.92 -4.69 -25.35
CA LEU A 113 -11.70 -3.27 -25.66
C LEU A 113 -12.78 -2.36 -25.07
N GLU A 114 -14.02 -2.83 -25.01
CA GLU A 114 -15.16 -2.07 -24.50
C GLU A 114 -15.24 -2.07 -22.96
N LYS A 115 -14.62 -3.06 -22.32
CA LYS A 115 -14.54 -3.21 -20.86
C LYS A 115 -13.13 -3.62 -20.48
N PRO A 116 -12.17 -2.69 -20.51
CA PRO A 116 -10.78 -3.00 -20.18
C PRO A 116 -10.69 -3.57 -18.77
N ARG A 117 -9.93 -4.66 -18.65
CA ARG A 117 -9.58 -5.26 -17.35
C ARG A 117 -8.10 -5.57 -17.30
N PHE A 118 -7.45 -5.17 -16.23
CA PHE A 118 -6.01 -5.36 -16.06
C PHE A 118 -5.68 -5.81 -14.65
N ARG A 119 -4.59 -6.57 -14.56
CA ARG A 119 -3.91 -6.84 -13.30
C ARG A 119 -2.61 -6.06 -13.27
N LEU A 120 -2.41 -5.34 -12.18
CA LEU A 120 -1.18 -4.65 -11.84
C LEU A 120 -0.39 -5.50 -10.85
N VAL A 121 0.89 -5.69 -11.16
CA VAL A 121 1.86 -6.36 -10.28
C VAL A 121 2.99 -5.38 -9.97
N VAL A 122 3.16 -4.99 -8.72
CA VAL A 122 4.23 -4.09 -8.28
C VAL A 122 5.30 -4.88 -7.54
N LYS A 123 6.57 -4.62 -7.85
CA LYS A 123 7.72 -5.25 -7.19
C LYS A 123 8.10 -4.45 -5.94
N PRO A 124 7.92 -4.98 -4.72
CA PRO A 124 8.31 -4.29 -3.50
C PRO A 124 9.82 -4.43 -3.22
N ASP A 125 10.38 -3.51 -2.42
CA ASP A 125 11.79 -3.55 -1.97
C ASP A 125 12.02 -4.51 -0.79
N ASN A 126 10.93 -5.03 -0.21
CA ASN A 126 10.96 -5.96 0.90
C ASN A 126 9.70 -6.82 0.94
N VAL A 127 9.73 -7.89 1.75
CA VAL A 127 8.57 -8.74 2.02
C VAL A 127 7.58 -8.04 2.96
N MET A 128 6.30 -8.36 2.84
CA MET A 128 5.23 -7.79 3.65
C MET A 128 4.48 -8.87 4.42
N ASN A 129 4.02 -8.55 5.63
CA ASN A 129 2.98 -9.31 6.32
C ASN A 129 1.59 -8.85 5.85
N GLU A 130 0.51 -9.49 6.33
CA GLU A 130 -0.86 -9.17 5.93
C GLU A 130 -1.24 -7.70 6.12
N VAL A 131 -0.87 -7.11 7.26
CA VAL A 131 -1.19 -5.72 7.60
C VAL A 131 -0.49 -4.76 6.63
N ALA A 132 0.83 -4.92 6.45
CA ALA A 132 1.61 -4.09 5.55
C ALA A 132 1.14 -4.24 4.09
N TYR A 133 0.84 -5.47 3.66
CA TYR A 133 0.35 -5.73 2.30
C TYR A 133 -0.97 -5.01 2.04
N LYS A 134 -1.96 -5.14 2.93
CA LYS A 134 -3.26 -4.47 2.77
C LYS A 134 -3.13 -2.96 2.75
N GLN A 135 -2.24 -2.40 3.58
CA GLN A 135 -1.98 -0.96 3.58
C GLN A 135 -1.35 -0.51 2.26
N VAL A 136 -0.28 -1.18 1.82
CA VAL A 136 0.43 -0.83 0.58
C VAL A 136 -0.47 -0.96 -0.65
N VAL A 137 -1.36 -1.97 -0.70
CA VAL A 137 -2.36 -2.08 -1.77
C VAL A 137 -3.25 -0.85 -1.82
N LYS A 138 -3.74 -0.37 -0.67
CA LYS A 138 -4.55 0.85 -0.60
C LYS A 138 -3.75 2.09 -1.00
N ASP A 139 -2.54 2.25 -0.47
CA ASP A 139 -1.68 3.39 -0.78
C ASP A 139 -1.39 3.49 -2.30
N ILE A 140 -1.16 2.34 -2.96
CA ILE A 140 -0.96 2.28 -4.42
C ILE A 140 -2.26 2.62 -5.15
N ALA A 141 -3.39 2.07 -4.73
CA ALA A 141 -4.69 2.35 -5.33
C ALA A 141 -5.06 3.83 -5.23
N ASP A 142 -4.88 4.44 -4.05
CA ASP A 142 -5.13 5.85 -3.79
C ASP A 142 -4.21 6.74 -4.64
N LYS A 143 -2.94 6.34 -4.80
CA LYS A 143 -1.98 7.06 -5.66
C LYS A 143 -2.35 7.01 -7.14
N ILE A 144 -2.92 5.90 -7.60
CA ILE A 144 -3.42 5.75 -8.97
C ILE A 144 -4.75 6.52 -9.14
N GLY A 145 -5.54 6.64 -8.07
CA GLY A 145 -6.79 7.40 -8.07
C GLY A 145 -7.94 6.71 -8.81
N LEU A 146 -7.87 5.39 -8.99
CA LEU A 146 -8.87 4.59 -9.71
C LEU A 146 -9.44 3.48 -8.82
N PRO A 147 -10.73 3.13 -8.98
CA PRO A 147 -11.33 2.03 -8.24
C PRO A 147 -10.65 0.70 -8.58
N PHE A 148 -10.44 -0.13 -7.57
CA PHE A 148 -9.86 -1.47 -7.71
C PHE A 148 -10.75 -2.51 -7.05
N ASP A 149 -10.61 -3.78 -7.42
CA ASP A 149 -11.35 -4.86 -6.79
C ASP A 149 -10.83 -5.11 -5.36
N SER A 150 -11.72 -4.90 -4.38
CA SER A 150 -11.49 -5.16 -2.96
C SER A 150 -10.98 -6.57 -2.64
N THR A 151 -11.25 -7.56 -3.50
CA THR A 151 -10.71 -8.92 -3.33
C THR A 151 -9.17 -8.95 -3.37
N SER A 152 -8.53 -7.94 -3.95
CA SER A 152 -7.07 -7.72 -3.93
C SER A 152 -6.51 -7.62 -2.50
N LEU A 153 -7.35 -7.27 -1.51
CA LEU A 153 -7.00 -7.20 -0.09
C LEU A 153 -7.01 -8.57 0.61
N THR A 154 -7.48 -9.62 -0.05
CA THR A 154 -7.57 -10.96 0.56
C THR A 154 -6.17 -11.59 0.65
N TRP A 155 -5.70 -11.86 1.88
CA TRP A 155 -4.31 -12.20 2.15
C TRP A 155 -3.78 -13.41 1.37
N SER A 156 -4.48 -14.54 1.37
CA SER A 156 -4.06 -15.75 0.65
C SER A 156 -4.78 -15.95 -0.71
N GLN A 157 -5.25 -14.86 -1.32
CA GLN A 157 -5.91 -14.90 -2.63
C GLN A 157 -4.93 -15.25 -3.75
N LEU A 158 -5.33 -16.24 -4.56
CA LEU A 158 -4.65 -16.60 -5.80
C LEU A 158 -4.82 -15.49 -6.84
N GLN A 159 -3.76 -15.27 -7.60
CA GLN A 159 -3.68 -14.23 -8.61
C GLN A 159 -3.60 -14.91 -9.98
N GLY A 160 -4.54 -14.59 -10.87
CA GLY A 160 -4.57 -15.21 -12.20
C GLY A 160 -3.33 -14.82 -13.00
N LEU A 161 -2.69 -15.79 -13.64
CA LEU A 161 -1.58 -15.53 -14.54
C LEU A 161 -2.10 -15.14 -15.94
N PRO A 162 -1.25 -14.55 -16.82
CA PRO A 162 -1.62 -14.17 -18.17
C PRO A 162 -2.33 -15.28 -18.97
N VAL A 163 -3.59 -15.05 -19.30
CA VAL A 163 -4.45 -15.89 -20.14
C VAL A 163 -5.31 -14.99 -21.01
N THR A 164 -5.56 -15.38 -22.26
CA THR A 164 -6.42 -14.64 -23.19
C THR A 164 -7.46 -15.54 -23.85
N THR A 165 -8.64 -14.98 -24.12
CA THR A 165 -9.66 -15.59 -24.99
C THR A 165 -9.39 -15.31 -26.47
N GLY A 166 -8.53 -14.33 -26.77
CA GLY A 166 -8.05 -14.03 -28.11
C GLY A 166 -6.79 -14.82 -28.47
N ASP A 167 -6.00 -14.26 -29.38
CA ASP A 167 -4.73 -14.84 -29.81
C ASP A 167 -3.61 -14.53 -28.80
N PRO A 168 -2.95 -15.55 -28.21
CA PRO A 168 -1.80 -15.35 -27.32
C PRO A 168 -0.64 -14.58 -27.95
N ASP A 169 -0.45 -14.66 -29.27
CA ASP A 169 0.65 -13.97 -29.95
C ASP A 169 0.42 -12.45 -30.05
N ASN A 170 -0.84 -12.02 -29.96
CA ASN A 170 -1.24 -10.61 -29.90
C ASN A 170 -1.40 -10.09 -28.47
N TYR A 171 -1.13 -10.91 -27.46
CA TYR A 171 -1.30 -10.51 -26.06
C TYR A 171 -0.23 -9.52 -25.63
N GLN A 172 -0.65 -8.28 -25.38
CA GLN A 172 0.25 -7.23 -24.94
C GLN A 172 0.29 -7.13 -23.41
N ARG A 173 1.48 -7.33 -22.85
CA ARG A 173 1.81 -7.00 -21.46
C ARG A 173 2.79 -5.83 -21.44
N TYR A 174 2.74 -5.03 -20.38
CA TYR A 174 3.64 -3.91 -20.17
C TYR A 174 4.51 -4.22 -18.96
N VAL A 175 5.83 -4.28 -19.15
CA VAL A 175 6.81 -4.54 -18.08
C VAL A 175 7.67 -3.29 -17.94
N ASN A 176 7.46 -2.53 -16.86
CA ASN A 176 8.34 -1.42 -16.52
C ASN A 176 9.39 -1.88 -15.51
N ARG A 177 10.67 -1.65 -15.81
CA ARG A 177 11.79 -1.99 -14.93
C ARG A 177 12.41 -0.72 -14.36
N GLY A 178 12.16 -0.48 -13.08
CA GLY A 178 12.68 0.65 -12.32
C GLY A 178 13.16 0.21 -10.94
N LYS A 179 13.07 1.11 -9.95
CA LYS A 179 13.37 0.79 -8.54
C LYS A 179 12.31 -0.12 -7.95
N ASP A 180 12.66 -0.87 -6.92
CA ASP A 180 11.67 -1.61 -6.16
C ASP A 180 10.83 -0.63 -5.31
N TYR A 181 9.54 -0.91 -5.18
CA TYR A 181 8.58 -0.04 -4.51
C TYR A 181 8.78 -0.08 -3.00
N PRO A 182 8.92 1.07 -2.31
CA PRO A 182 9.21 1.10 -0.89
C PRO A 182 8.01 0.57 -0.11
N VAL A 183 8.22 -0.45 0.71
CA VAL A 183 7.18 -0.96 1.61
C VAL A 183 7.59 -0.78 3.08
N PRO A 184 6.64 -0.63 4.01
CA PRO A 184 6.95 -0.65 5.42
C PRO A 184 7.73 -1.92 5.72
N LYS A 185 8.91 -1.78 6.31
CA LYS A 185 9.68 -2.95 6.76
C LYS A 185 8.75 -3.74 7.66
N ALA A 186 8.47 -4.98 7.27
CA ALA A 186 7.85 -5.93 8.17
C ALA A 186 8.71 -5.86 9.44
N ARG A 187 8.15 -5.35 10.53
CA ARG A 187 8.73 -5.61 11.84
C ARG A 187 8.69 -7.12 11.90
N GLN A 188 9.85 -7.75 11.65
CA GLN A 188 10.01 -9.15 11.97
C GLN A 188 9.46 -9.25 13.38
N ASN A 189 8.53 -10.17 13.59
CA ASN A 189 8.08 -10.51 14.92
C ASN A 189 9.35 -10.86 15.70
N LEU A 190 9.95 -9.86 16.35
CA LEU A 190 10.62 -10.03 17.61
C LEU A 190 9.57 -10.79 18.38
N THR A 191 9.84 -12.08 18.55
CA THR A 191 9.24 -12.90 19.58
C THR A 191 8.96 -11.98 20.76
N THR A 192 7.73 -12.03 21.25
CA THR A 192 7.28 -11.33 22.46
C THR A 192 8.19 -11.68 23.64
N GLN A 193 9.38 -11.11 23.68
CA GLN A 193 10.03 -10.71 24.90
C GLN A 193 9.34 -9.41 25.25
N LYS A 194 8.50 -9.46 26.28
CA LYS A 194 8.13 -8.28 27.06
C LYS A 194 9.43 -7.67 27.59
N ASN A 195 10.11 -6.91 26.75
CA ASN A 195 11.08 -5.94 27.22
C ASN A 195 10.25 -4.74 27.66
N THR A 196 9.84 -4.77 28.93
CA THR A 196 9.45 -3.59 29.69
C THR A 196 10.69 -2.72 29.86
N SER A 197 11.22 -2.19 28.76
CA SER A 197 12.16 -1.10 28.83
C SER A 197 11.32 0.18 28.75
N PRO A 198 11.35 1.05 29.78
CA PRO A 198 10.60 2.30 29.74
C PRO A 198 11.02 3.07 28.49
N TYR A 199 10.01 3.53 27.73
CA TYR A 199 10.21 4.37 26.56
C TYR A 199 11.08 5.55 26.98
N THR A 200 12.29 5.61 26.42
CA THR A 200 13.20 6.74 26.58
C THR A 200 12.96 7.68 25.40
N PRO A 201 12.39 8.88 25.61
CA PRO A 201 12.13 9.81 24.53
C PRO A 201 13.45 10.20 23.85
N LYS A 202 13.52 10.05 22.52
CA LYS A 202 14.66 10.58 21.74
C LYS A 202 14.64 12.11 21.75
N THR A 203 15.80 12.74 21.66
CA THR A 203 15.92 14.20 21.57
C THR A 203 15.27 14.76 20.28
N SER A 204 14.69 15.96 20.36
CA SER A 204 13.74 16.52 19.36
C SER A 204 14.28 16.61 17.92
N GLY A 205 15.60 16.67 17.75
CA GLY A 205 16.27 16.71 16.44
C GLY A 205 16.15 15.43 15.61
N GLN A 206 15.87 14.28 16.24
CA GLN A 206 15.82 12.97 15.57
C GLN A 206 14.40 12.42 15.33
N LYS A 207 13.35 13.15 15.75
CA LYS A 207 11.95 12.71 15.60
C LYS A 207 11.44 13.02 14.19
N SER A 208 10.79 12.04 13.54
CA SER A 208 10.05 12.25 12.29
C SER A 208 8.91 13.25 12.51
N ILE A 209 8.41 13.87 11.44
CA ILE A 209 7.29 14.84 11.50
C ILE A 209 6.08 14.22 12.21
N THR A 210 5.71 12.98 11.84
CA THR A 210 4.63 12.22 12.49
C THR A 210 4.85 12.05 13.99
N MET A 211 6.08 11.68 14.41
CA MET A 211 6.37 11.53 15.84
C MET A 211 6.36 12.86 16.57
N ARG A 212 6.68 13.99 15.92
CA ARG A 212 6.55 15.32 16.55
C ARG A 212 5.09 15.67 16.82
N VAL A 213 4.18 15.34 15.90
CA VAL A 213 2.73 15.53 16.11
C VAL A 213 2.23 14.65 17.25
N ILE A 214 2.52 13.34 17.19
CA ILE A 214 2.07 12.38 18.21
C ILE A 214 2.63 12.72 19.59
N ASP A 215 3.91 13.09 19.68
CA ASP A 215 4.56 13.41 20.95
C ASP A 215 3.94 14.66 21.60
N THR A 216 3.58 15.68 20.81
CA THR A 216 2.85 16.86 21.30
C THR A 216 1.40 16.54 21.69
N LEU A 217 0.72 15.64 20.98
CA LEU A 217 -0.64 15.20 21.37
C LEU A 217 -0.64 14.36 22.66
N LEU A 218 0.47 13.70 23.01
CA LEU A 218 0.58 12.88 24.21
C LEU A 218 1.09 13.64 25.44
N HIS A 219 1.94 14.65 25.24
CA HIS A 219 2.63 15.35 26.34
C HIS A 219 2.32 16.85 26.39
N GLY A 220 1.51 17.35 25.46
CA GLY A 220 1.16 18.76 25.35
C GLY A 220 2.32 19.64 24.91
N PHE A 221 2.24 20.92 25.26
CA PHE A 221 3.19 21.95 24.82
C PHE A 221 4.41 22.14 25.75
N GLY A 222 4.54 21.30 26.78
CA GLY A 222 5.62 21.38 27.78
C GLY A 222 5.44 22.52 28.79
N ASP A 223 6.52 22.86 29.50
CA ASP A 223 6.50 23.79 30.64
C ASP A 223 6.32 25.27 30.23
N GLU A 224 5.88 26.10 31.19
CA GLU A 224 5.38 27.47 30.97
C GLU A 224 6.32 28.40 30.17
N GLY A 225 7.64 28.22 30.27
CA GLY A 225 8.62 29.05 29.57
C GLY A 225 8.76 28.79 28.05
N GLY A 226 8.25 27.66 27.54
CA GLY A 226 8.40 27.25 26.13
C GLY A 226 7.09 26.98 25.39
N ARG A 227 5.95 27.07 26.09
CA ARG A 227 4.62 26.63 25.64
C ARG A 227 4.14 27.33 24.36
N ASN A 228 4.27 28.65 24.28
CA ASN A 228 3.82 29.43 23.11
C ASN A 228 4.69 29.17 21.86
N VAL A 229 5.98 28.86 22.07
CA VAL A 229 6.89 28.45 20.99
C VAL A 229 6.54 27.03 20.52
N ALA A 230 6.20 26.13 21.44
CA ALA A 230 5.75 24.77 21.12
C ALA A 230 4.42 24.77 20.36
N LEU A 231 3.44 25.57 20.80
CA LEU A 231 2.18 25.81 20.08
C LEU A 231 2.44 26.30 18.64
N THR A 232 3.27 27.33 18.48
CA THR A 232 3.61 27.87 17.15
C THR A 232 4.22 26.83 16.25
N ARG A 233 5.15 26.01 16.76
CA ARG A 233 5.77 24.93 16.02
C ARG A 233 4.78 23.83 15.66
N PHE A 234 3.89 23.48 16.59
CA PHE A 234 2.89 22.44 16.39
C PHE A 234 1.90 22.83 15.31
N VAL A 235 1.28 24.01 15.39
CA VAL A 235 0.36 24.53 14.36
C VAL A 235 1.08 24.65 13.02
N GLY A 236 2.33 25.15 13.00
CA GLY A 236 3.13 25.21 11.79
C GLY A 236 3.43 23.84 11.16
N ILE A 237 3.55 22.78 11.97
CA ILE A 237 3.68 21.40 11.49
C ILE A 237 2.36 20.89 10.91
N LEU A 238 1.24 21.11 11.61
CA LEU A 238 -0.08 20.64 11.17
C LEU A 238 -0.48 21.23 9.83
N LEU A 239 -0.23 22.52 9.64
CA LEU A 239 -0.54 23.19 8.39
C LEU A 239 0.49 22.86 7.30
N ASN A 240 1.70 22.41 7.63
CA ASN A 240 2.78 22.16 6.67
C ASN A 240 2.34 21.23 5.52
N ARG A 241 2.87 21.42 4.30
CA ARG A 241 2.59 20.58 3.11
C ARG A 241 2.72 19.06 3.30
N TRP A 242 3.43 18.61 4.33
CA TRP A 242 3.62 17.19 4.65
C TRP A 242 2.53 16.59 5.53
N VAL A 243 1.77 17.42 6.25
CA VAL A 243 0.63 17.01 7.10
C VAL A 243 -0.68 17.53 6.49
N ASP A 244 -0.68 18.79 6.04
CA ASP A 244 -1.73 19.44 5.25
C ASP A 244 -3.12 19.35 5.88
N CYS A 245 -3.21 19.56 7.19
CA CYS A 245 -4.50 19.70 7.86
C CYS A 245 -5.24 20.93 7.35
N ASP A 246 -6.55 20.80 7.15
CA ASP A 246 -7.43 21.95 7.08
C ASP A 246 -7.43 22.72 8.42
N ILE A 247 -7.91 23.95 8.40
CA ILE A 247 -7.81 24.87 9.55
C ILE A 247 -8.62 24.34 10.75
N GLU A 248 -9.78 23.71 10.51
CA GLU A 248 -10.66 23.20 11.56
C GLU A 248 -9.99 22.01 12.26
N THR A 249 -9.51 21.02 11.50
CA THR A 249 -8.75 19.89 12.02
C THR A 249 -7.49 20.34 12.77
N ALA A 250 -6.76 21.33 12.24
CA ALA A 250 -5.57 21.85 12.91
C ALA A 250 -5.89 22.51 14.25
N TYR A 251 -7.05 23.16 14.36
CA TYR A 251 -7.52 23.78 15.59
C TYR A 251 -7.94 22.73 16.63
N GLU A 252 -8.69 21.70 16.24
CA GLU A 252 -9.07 20.60 17.12
C GLU A 252 -7.84 19.89 17.71
N LEU A 253 -6.86 19.55 16.86
CA LEU A 253 -5.62 18.93 17.32
C LEU A 253 -4.83 19.83 18.28
N THR A 254 -4.90 21.14 18.08
CA THR A 254 -4.31 22.13 18.97
C THR A 254 -5.00 22.17 20.32
N GLN A 255 -6.33 22.08 20.36
CA GLN A 255 -7.10 21.98 21.61
C GLN A 255 -6.79 20.68 22.37
N ILE A 256 -6.69 19.56 21.65
CA ILE A 256 -6.33 18.27 22.23
C ILE A 256 -4.94 18.35 22.88
N ALA A 257 -3.93 18.85 22.17
CA ALA A 257 -2.59 19.05 22.73
C ALA A 257 -2.59 20.01 23.94
N ASN A 258 -3.40 21.06 23.91
CA ASN A 258 -3.53 21.98 25.05
C ASN A 258 -4.13 21.30 26.28
N SER A 259 -5.15 20.45 26.10
CA SER A 259 -5.86 19.74 27.18
C SER A 259 -4.97 18.77 27.96
N VAL A 260 -3.93 18.24 27.33
CA VAL A 260 -2.95 17.34 27.96
C VAL A 260 -1.69 18.07 28.45
N THR A 261 -1.64 19.40 28.33
CA THR A 261 -0.55 20.24 28.85
C THR A 261 -0.74 20.49 30.34
N SER A 262 0.30 20.34 31.16
CA SER A 262 0.22 20.44 32.62
C SER A 262 -0.33 21.78 33.14
N SER A 263 -0.01 22.87 32.43
CA SER A 263 -0.61 24.19 32.60
C SER A 263 -1.16 24.59 31.22
N PRO A 264 -2.46 24.41 30.92
CA PRO A 264 -3.03 24.74 29.62
C PRO A 264 -3.03 26.24 29.33
N ILE A 265 -2.91 26.60 28.05
CA ILE A 265 -3.13 27.98 27.59
C ILE A 265 -4.63 28.30 27.75
N PRO A 266 -5.01 29.45 28.36
CA PRO A 266 -6.41 29.85 28.42
C PRO A 266 -7.02 29.96 27.02
N ASP A 267 -8.27 29.51 26.85
CA ASP A 267 -8.92 29.39 25.53
C ASP A 267 -8.81 30.68 24.69
N LYS A 268 -9.10 31.84 25.29
CA LYS A 268 -8.99 33.14 24.59
C LYS A 268 -7.57 33.46 24.10
N GLU A 269 -6.54 33.01 24.82
CA GLU A 269 -5.15 33.19 24.42
C GLU A 269 -4.76 32.16 23.35
N LEU A 270 -5.24 30.92 23.47
CA LEU A 270 -5.04 29.85 22.48
C LEU A 270 -5.63 30.26 21.13
N ASP A 271 -6.87 30.74 21.11
CA ASP A 271 -7.59 31.17 19.90
C ASP A 271 -6.84 32.28 19.17
N ARG A 272 -6.48 33.34 19.91
CA ARG A 272 -5.76 34.49 19.36
C ARG A 272 -4.40 34.08 18.80
N THR A 273 -3.71 33.17 19.48
CA THR A 273 -2.39 32.70 19.04
C THR A 273 -2.52 31.81 17.81
N PHE A 274 -3.48 30.89 17.79
CA PHE A 274 -3.78 30.02 16.65
C PHE A 274 -4.12 30.83 15.40
N GLU A 275 -5.04 31.79 15.50
CA GLU A 275 -5.40 32.68 14.38
C GLU A 275 -4.19 33.45 13.84
N SER A 276 -3.34 33.97 14.72
CA SER A 276 -2.14 34.72 14.34
C SER A 276 -1.18 33.84 13.52
N ILE A 277 -1.00 32.59 13.94
CA ILE A 277 -0.14 31.61 13.25
C ILE A 277 -0.74 31.25 11.89
N VAL A 278 -2.04 30.95 11.81
CA VAL A 278 -2.74 30.64 10.55
C VAL A 278 -2.59 31.80 9.56
N LYS A 279 -2.85 33.05 10.00
CA LYS A 279 -2.67 34.26 9.17
C LYS A 279 -1.23 34.44 8.69
N ALA A 280 -0.23 34.07 9.49
CA ALA A 280 1.17 34.12 9.09
C ALA A 280 1.51 33.02 8.06
N GLU A 281 0.99 31.81 8.23
CA GLU A 281 1.25 30.66 7.37
C GLU A 281 0.55 30.79 6.01
N ILE A 282 -0.67 31.35 5.95
CA ILE A 282 -1.37 31.70 4.70
C ILE A 282 -0.57 32.73 3.91
N ARG A 283 -0.11 33.82 4.56
CA ARG A 283 0.73 34.85 3.92
C ARG A 283 2.03 34.28 3.35
N LYS A 284 2.66 33.34 4.06
CA LYS A 284 3.89 32.66 3.63
C LYS A 284 3.69 31.79 2.39
N ARG A 285 2.44 31.35 2.11
CA ARG A 285 2.09 30.48 0.99
C ARG A 285 1.60 31.20 -0.26
N GLY A 286 1.48 32.53 -0.23
CA GLY A 286 1.01 33.32 -1.38
C GLY A 286 -0.47 33.10 -1.72
N LEU A 287 -1.26 32.59 -0.76
CA LEU A 287 -2.71 32.46 -0.86
C LEU A 287 -3.33 33.79 -0.40
N THR A 288 -3.32 34.80 -1.27
CA THR A 288 -4.07 36.06 -1.09
C THR A 288 -5.25 36.09 -2.01
#